data_AF-A0A081A6K1-F1
#
_entry.id   AF-A0A081A6K1-F1
#
_cell.length_a   1.000
_cell.length_b   1.000
_cell.length_c   1.000
_cell.angle_alpha   90.00
_cell.angle_beta   90.00
_cell.angle_gamma   90.00
#
_symmetry.space_group_name_H-M   'P 1'
#
loop_
_entity.id
_entity.type
_entity.pdbx_description
1 polymer ?
#
loop_
_entity_poly.entity_id
_entity_poly.type
_entity_poly.pdbx_seq_one_letter_code
_entity_poly.pdbx_strand_id
1 'polypeptide(L)'
;MELEWDALIAPMPGLRRLDLSEMPLSSPHTQKVVEAATKYCRELEALVLPGKEHHSMHPGAEVDELLSAVYKGLENWRPTGHRTGLRQLKVPTINEEDRFQSSREFINHVVKYCPNVEYLDGYKQSLCEMDRMTCQDMWMLNLDDWTKFNATCTNIREFNWVVAPFADPFFKVFGEHVKPKLSKL
;
A
#
# COMPACT_ATOMS: atom_id res chain seq x y z
N MET A 1 -15.40 -6.35 24.59
CA MET A 1 -16.20 -5.13 24.37
C MET A 1 -16.11 -4.84 22.89
N GLU A 2 -17.21 -5.00 22.15
CA GLU A 2 -17.22 -4.78 20.72
C GLU A 2 -17.36 -3.27 20.47
N LEU A 3 -16.29 -2.65 19.97
CA LEU A 3 -16.35 -1.26 19.51
C LEU A 3 -17.14 -1.22 18.21
N GLU A 4 -18.22 -0.43 18.20
CA GLU A 4 -19.02 -0.13 17.01
C GLU A 4 -18.26 0.84 16.11
N TRP A 5 -17.28 0.34 15.35
CA TRP A 5 -16.44 1.15 14.45
C TRP A 5 -17.26 1.92 13.41
N ASP A 6 -18.36 1.33 12.94
CA ASP A 6 -19.31 2.00 12.06
C ASP A 6 -19.89 3.28 12.69
N ALA A 7 -20.34 3.21 13.95
CA ALA A 7 -20.88 4.35 14.67
C ALA A 7 -19.82 5.42 14.94
N LEU A 8 -18.57 5.01 15.15
CA LEU A 8 -17.45 5.94 15.35
C LEU A 8 -17.07 6.68 14.06
N ILE A 9 -17.04 5.98 12.92
CA ILE A 9 -16.51 6.50 11.65
C ILE A 9 -17.57 7.16 10.78
N ALA A 10 -18.83 6.73 10.84
CA ALA A 10 -19.93 7.31 10.05
C ALA A 10 -20.05 8.86 10.15
N PRO A 11 -19.79 9.51 11.30
CA PRO A 11 -19.81 10.97 11.40
C PRO A 11 -18.64 11.69 10.71
N MET A 12 -17.67 10.98 10.13
CA MET A 12 -16.44 11.55 9.53
C MET A 12 -16.31 11.29 8.02
N PRO A 13 -17.31 11.66 7.18
CA PRO A 13 -17.26 11.37 5.74
C PRO A 13 -16.13 12.11 5.01
N GLY A 14 -15.66 13.24 5.56
CA GLY A 14 -14.55 14.04 5.02
C GLY A 14 -13.17 13.65 5.52
N LEU A 15 -13.01 12.50 6.19
CA LEU A 15 -11.71 12.01 6.66
C LEU A 15 -10.77 11.80 5.46
N ARG A 16 -9.63 12.49 5.47
CA ARG A 16 -8.62 12.41 4.41
C ARG A 16 -7.45 11.49 4.72
N ARG A 17 -7.17 11.24 6.01
CA ARG A 17 -6.09 10.37 6.46
C ARG A 17 -6.61 9.39 7.49
N LEU A 18 -6.40 8.10 7.22
CA LEU A 18 -6.62 7.03 8.17
C LEU A 18 -5.24 6.47 8.55
N ASP A 19 -4.83 6.77 9.78
CA ASP A 19 -3.54 6.36 10.31
C ASP A 19 -3.73 5.35 11.44
N LEU A 20 -3.34 4.11 11.16
CA LEU A 20 -3.44 2.96 12.05
C LEU A 20 -2.05 2.45 12.42
N SER A 21 -0.97 3.23 12.25
CA SER A 21 0.41 2.74 12.46
C SER A 21 0.66 2.12 13.83
N GLU A 22 -0.05 2.59 14.85
CA GLU A 22 0.08 2.15 16.24
C GLU A 22 -0.87 1.00 16.61
N MET A 23 -1.67 0.50 15.65
CA MET A 23 -2.49 -0.68 15.87
C MET A 23 -1.66 -1.95 15.66
N PRO A 24 -1.98 -3.06 16.34
CA PRO A 24 -1.42 -4.35 15.98
C PRO A 24 -1.92 -4.77 14.60
N LEU A 25 -1.02 -5.25 13.73
CA LEU A 25 -1.37 -5.73 12.39
C LEU A 25 -2.34 -6.91 12.48
N SER A 26 -2.08 -7.82 13.43
CA SER A 26 -2.91 -9.00 13.70
C SER A 26 -4.24 -8.68 14.39
N SER A 27 -4.50 -7.42 14.75
CA SER A 27 -5.75 -7.04 15.41
C SER A 27 -6.92 -7.07 14.43
N PRO A 28 -8.04 -7.77 14.75
CA PRO A 28 -9.26 -7.70 13.94
C PRO A 28 -9.86 -6.29 13.91
N HIS A 29 -9.49 -5.43 14.85
CA HIS A 29 -9.91 -4.03 14.84
C HIS A 29 -9.27 -3.23 13.70
N THR A 30 -8.04 -3.55 13.28
CA THR A 30 -7.38 -2.90 12.14
C THR A 30 -8.21 -3.12 10.87
N GLN A 31 -8.67 -4.35 10.64
CA GLN A 31 -9.58 -4.67 9.54
C GLN A 31 -10.93 -3.96 9.68
N LYS A 32 -11.60 -4.07 10.83
CA LYS A 32 -12.93 -3.45 11.05
C LYS A 32 -12.90 -1.93 10.83
N VAL A 33 -11.81 -1.25 11.20
CA VAL A 33 -11.61 0.19 10.96
C VAL A 33 -11.47 0.49 9.46
N VAL A 34 -10.71 -0.32 8.71
CA VAL A 34 -10.58 -0.18 7.25
C VAL A 34 -11.92 -0.39 6.54
N GLU A 35 -12.70 -1.39 6.97
CA GLU A 35 -14.04 -1.67 6.42
C GLU A 35 -15.01 -0.51 6.67
N ALA A 36 -15.04 0.01 7.90
CA ALA A 36 -15.88 1.16 8.24
C ALA A 36 -15.44 2.43 7.48
N ALA A 37 -14.13 2.70 7.36
CA ALA A 37 -13.64 3.81 6.55
C ALA A 37 -13.97 3.65 5.06
N THR A 38 -13.93 2.42 4.55
CA THR A 38 -14.32 2.10 3.16
C THR A 38 -15.79 2.44 2.90
N LYS A 39 -16.64 2.21 3.90
CA LYS A 39 -18.09 2.48 3.83
C LYS A 39 -18.42 3.97 3.90
N TYR A 40 -17.75 4.72 4.78
CA TYR A 40 -18.17 6.08 5.13
C TYR A 40 -17.23 7.20 4.65
N CYS A 41 -15.93 6.96 4.52
CA CYS A 41 -14.93 8.00 4.23
C CYS A 41 -14.54 8.00 2.74
N ARG A 42 -15.30 8.71 1.90
CA ARG A 42 -15.09 8.72 0.44
C ARG A 42 -13.93 9.59 -0.02
N GLU A 43 -13.47 10.52 0.83
CA GLU A 43 -12.44 11.53 0.55
C GLU A 43 -11.03 11.09 1.01
N LEU A 44 -10.82 9.79 1.23
CA LEU A 44 -9.55 9.30 1.77
C LEU A 44 -8.40 9.51 0.77
N GLU A 45 -7.36 10.20 1.21
CA GLU A 45 -6.14 10.49 0.45
C GLU A 45 -4.92 9.72 1.01
N ALA A 46 -4.95 9.26 2.26
CA ALA A 46 -3.85 8.52 2.87
C ALA A 46 -4.37 7.37 3.73
N LEU A 47 -3.87 6.16 3.44
CA LEU A 47 -4.05 4.98 4.27
C LEU A 47 -2.69 4.54 4.81
N VAL A 48 -2.57 4.52 6.13
CA VAL A 48 -1.34 4.12 6.83
C VAL A 48 -1.67 2.97 7.76
N LEU A 49 -1.19 1.77 7.42
CA LEU A 49 -1.40 0.56 8.20
C LEU A 49 -0.17 0.24 9.08
N PRO A 50 -0.37 -0.60 10.11
CA PRO A 50 0.72 -1.17 10.89
C PRO A 50 1.79 -1.82 10.03
N GLY A 51 3.01 -1.86 10.54
CA GLY A 51 4.09 -2.67 9.98
C GLY A 51 3.92 -4.15 10.23
N LYS A 52 4.74 -4.95 9.55
CA LYS A 52 4.87 -6.38 9.89
C LYS A 52 5.35 -6.50 11.33
N GLU A 53 4.57 -7.23 12.13
CA GLU A 53 4.99 -7.67 13.45
C GLU A 53 6.10 -8.72 13.27
N HIS A 54 7.01 -8.83 14.25
CA HIS A 54 8.05 -9.87 14.19
C HIS A 54 7.38 -11.25 14.10
N HIS A 55 7.83 -12.10 13.18
CA HIS A 55 7.32 -13.47 12.98
C HIS A 55 7.29 -14.30 14.27
N SER A 56 8.17 -14.02 15.23
CA SER A 56 8.20 -14.68 16.54
C SER A 56 7.00 -14.31 17.44
N MET A 57 6.35 -13.18 17.19
CA MET A 57 5.19 -12.74 17.97
C MET A 57 3.88 -13.35 17.45
N HIS A 58 3.73 -13.46 16.12
CA HIS A 58 2.52 -14.01 15.50
C HIS A 58 2.85 -14.87 14.27
N PRO A 59 3.35 -16.09 14.45
CA PRO A 59 3.55 -17.02 13.34
C PRO A 59 2.19 -17.38 12.72
N GLY A 60 2.02 -17.07 11.44
CA GLY A 60 0.77 -17.33 10.71
C GLY A 60 -0.32 -16.26 10.87
N ALA A 61 0.02 -15.02 11.23
CA ALA A 61 -0.94 -13.91 11.15
C ALA A 61 -1.43 -13.75 9.69
N GLU A 62 -2.67 -14.17 9.44
CA GLU A 62 -3.32 -14.05 8.14
C GLU A 62 -3.68 -12.58 7.90
N VAL A 63 -2.89 -11.91 7.05
CA VAL A 63 -3.17 -10.53 6.60
C VAL A 63 -4.18 -10.51 5.45
N ASP A 64 -4.63 -11.67 4.98
CA ASP A 64 -5.46 -11.80 3.77
C ASP A 64 -6.81 -11.10 3.92
N GLU A 65 -7.46 -11.21 5.08
CA GLU A 65 -8.73 -10.50 5.33
C GLU A 65 -8.53 -8.97 5.35
N LEU A 66 -7.45 -8.50 5.98
CA LEU A 66 -7.09 -7.09 5.97
C LEU A 66 -6.77 -6.61 4.55
N LEU A 67 -6.00 -7.36 3.77
CA LEU A 67 -5.67 -7.03 2.38
C LEU A 67 -6.94 -7.02 1.50
N SER A 68 -7.85 -7.96 1.71
CA SER A 68 -9.16 -7.97 1.04
C SER A 68 -9.97 -6.72 1.38
N ALA A 69 -9.99 -6.29 2.64
CA ALA A 69 -10.63 -5.04 3.06
C ALA A 69 -9.94 -3.82 2.42
N VAL A 70 -8.60 -3.80 2.36
CA VAL A 70 -7.82 -2.76 1.68
C VAL A 70 -8.20 -2.69 0.21
N TYR A 71 -8.22 -3.80 -0.53
CA TYR A 71 -8.54 -3.81 -1.96
C TYR A 71 -9.96 -3.32 -2.26
N LYS A 72 -10.94 -3.68 -1.44
CA LYS A 72 -12.29 -3.11 -1.48
C LYS A 72 -12.27 -1.60 -1.20
N GLY A 73 -11.44 -1.16 -0.27
CA GLY A 73 -11.16 0.24 0.03
C GLY A 73 -10.61 0.99 -1.18
N LEU A 74 -9.54 0.48 -1.80
CA LEU A 74 -8.90 1.09 -2.98
C LEU A 74 -9.92 1.34 -4.10
N GLU A 75 -10.79 0.37 -4.38
CA GLU A 75 -11.85 0.55 -5.36
C GLU A 75 -12.83 1.69 -4.99
N ASN A 76 -13.22 1.78 -3.72
CA ASN A 76 -14.17 2.79 -3.25
C ASN A 76 -13.58 4.21 -3.15
N TRP A 77 -12.28 4.30 -2.91
CA TRP A 77 -11.50 5.54 -2.85
C TRP A 77 -10.86 5.93 -4.18
N ARG A 78 -11.16 5.20 -5.26
CA ARG A 78 -10.63 5.53 -6.59
C ARG A 78 -10.99 6.97 -6.98
N PRO A 79 -10.13 7.66 -7.75
CA PRO A 79 -10.43 8.99 -8.26
C PRO A 79 -11.76 8.97 -9.04
N THR A 80 -12.69 9.87 -8.70
CA THR A 80 -13.97 10.01 -9.40
C THR A 80 -14.56 11.39 -9.11
N GLY A 81 -14.90 12.15 -10.17
CA GLY A 81 -15.41 13.50 -10.02
C GLY A 81 -14.36 14.43 -9.42
N HIS A 82 -14.69 15.08 -8.29
CA HIS A 82 -13.78 15.97 -7.56
C HIS A 82 -12.78 15.23 -6.65
N ARG A 83 -12.96 13.92 -6.46
CA ARG A 83 -12.12 13.11 -5.55
C ARG A 83 -10.79 12.78 -6.21
N THR A 84 -9.70 13.17 -5.56
CA THR A 84 -8.33 12.91 -6.02
C THR A 84 -7.93 11.44 -5.89
N GLY A 85 -8.58 10.72 -4.96
CA GLY A 85 -8.23 9.38 -4.53
C GLY A 85 -6.96 9.32 -3.68
N LEU A 86 -6.53 8.09 -3.36
CA LEU A 86 -5.36 7.85 -2.52
C LEU A 86 -4.05 8.37 -3.15
N ARG A 87 -3.27 9.06 -2.32
CA ARG A 87 -1.95 9.64 -2.59
C ARG A 87 -0.86 8.99 -1.74
N GLN A 88 -1.17 8.46 -0.57
CA GLN A 88 -0.24 7.68 0.25
C GLN A 88 -0.84 6.32 0.62
N LEU A 89 -0.04 5.27 0.46
CA LEU A 89 -0.38 3.92 0.85
C LEU A 89 0.81 3.26 1.57
N LYS A 90 0.69 3.13 2.89
CA LYS A 90 1.57 2.31 3.72
C LYS A 90 0.82 1.04 4.06
N VAL A 91 1.05 -0.04 3.33
CA VAL A 91 0.40 -1.35 3.55
C VAL A 91 1.51 -2.38 3.79
N PRO A 92 1.38 -3.25 4.80
CA PRO A 92 2.30 -4.37 4.98
C PRO A 92 2.08 -5.33 3.82
N THR A 93 2.98 -5.28 2.85
CA THR A 93 2.87 -6.07 1.64
C THR A 93 3.55 -7.41 1.87
N ILE A 94 2.88 -8.48 1.41
CA ILE A 94 3.41 -9.81 1.10
C ILE A 94 3.09 -10.88 2.15
N ASN A 95 2.15 -11.76 1.77
CA ASN A 95 2.08 -13.13 2.25
C ASN A 95 3.39 -13.83 1.85
N GLU A 96 4.12 -14.35 2.83
CA GLU A 96 5.45 -14.90 2.62
C GLU A 96 5.46 -16.18 1.78
N GLU A 97 4.35 -16.93 1.77
CA GLU A 97 4.23 -18.21 1.08
C GLU A 97 4.09 -18.02 -0.44
N ASP A 98 3.41 -16.96 -0.89
CA ASP A 98 3.27 -16.61 -2.31
C ASP A 98 3.57 -15.12 -2.58
N ARG A 99 4.87 -14.81 -2.49
CA ARG A 99 5.35 -13.43 -2.66
C ARG A 99 5.10 -12.86 -4.06
N PHE A 100 5.13 -13.70 -5.09
CA PHE A 100 4.95 -13.27 -6.48
C PHE A 100 3.50 -12.88 -6.73
N GLN A 101 2.55 -13.74 -6.38
CA GLN A 101 1.14 -13.46 -6.57
C GLN A 101 0.69 -12.28 -5.71
N SER A 102 1.16 -12.20 -4.45
CA SER A 102 0.86 -11.08 -3.55
C SER A 102 1.35 -9.73 -4.10
N SER A 103 2.61 -9.68 -4.57
CA SER A 103 3.19 -8.46 -5.16
C SER A 103 2.42 -8.03 -6.40
N ARG A 104 2.11 -9.00 -7.27
CA ARG A 104 1.38 -8.76 -8.50
C ARG A 104 -0.03 -8.26 -8.24
N GLU A 105 -0.75 -8.87 -7.30
CA GLU A 105 -2.11 -8.47 -6.95
C GLU A 105 -2.14 -7.05 -6.36
N PHE A 106 -1.24 -6.75 -5.43
CA PHE A 106 -1.12 -5.43 -4.84
C PHE A 106 -0.87 -4.36 -5.91
N ILE A 107 0.13 -4.57 -6.78
CA ILE A 107 0.47 -3.61 -7.83
C ILE A 107 -0.66 -3.44 -8.85
N ASN A 108 -1.35 -4.52 -9.22
CA ASN A 108 -2.49 -4.44 -10.13
C ASN A 108 -3.62 -3.58 -9.54
N HIS A 109 -3.90 -3.70 -8.24
CA HIS A 109 -4.88 -2.86 -7.58
C HIS A 109 -4.45 -1.40 -7.49
N VAL A 110 -3.17 -1.14 -7.18
CA VAL A 110 -2.60 0.22 -7.17
C VAL A 110 -2.70 0.87 -8.55
N VAL A 111 -2.31 0.16 -9.61
CA VAL A 111 -2.43 0.63 -11.00
C VAL A 111 -3.87 0.96 -11.34
N LYS A 112 -4.81 0.07 -10.99
CA LYS A 112 -6.22 0.23 -11.36
C LYS A 112 -6.94 1.33 -10.60
N TYR A 113 -6.65 1.47 -9.31
CA TYR A 113 -7.46 2.29 -8.41
C TYR A 113 -6.74 3.50 -7.80
N CYS A 114 -5.40 3.54 -7.85
CA CYS A 114 -4.60 4.61 -7.24
C CYS A 114 -3.60 5.23 -8.23
N PRO A 115 -4.03 5.71 -9.42
CA PRO A 115 -3.12 6.29 -10.42
C PRO A 115 -2.41 7.57 -9.95
N ASN A 116 -2.99 8.26 -8.94
CA ASN A 116 -2.45 9.48 -8.36
C ASN A 116 -1.53 9.25 -7.15
N VAL A 117 -1.16 7.99 -6.88
CA VAL A 117 -0.31 7.67 -5.73
C VAL A 117 1.03 8.39 -5.82
N GLU A 118 1.43 8.98 -4.70
CA GLU A 118 2.67 9.73 -4.51
C GLU A 118 3.66 8.96 -3.63
N TYR A 119 3.14 8.16 -2.70
CA TYR A 119 3.93 7.40 -1.73
C TYR A 119 3.43 5.96 -1.61
N LEU A 120 4.31 5.01 -1.90
CA LEU A 120 4.17 3.59 -1.57
C LEU A 120 5.28 3.23 -0.58
N ASP A 121 5.05 3.50 0.70
CA ASP A 121 6.11 3.56 1.73
C ASP A 121 6.05 2.44 2.77
N GLY A 122 5.25 1.39 2.52
CA GLY A 122 5.17 0.19 3.36
C GLY A 122 6.54 -0.45 3.61
N TYR A 123 7.39 -0.50 2.59
CA TYR A 123 8.73 -1.09 2.62
C TYR A 123 9.68 -0.46 3.65
N LYS A 124 9.46 0.80 4.05
CA LYS A 124 10.36 1.52 4.97
C LYS A 124 10.46 0.82 6.32
N GLN A 125 9.47 0.01 6.67
CA GLN A 125 9.42 -0.72 7.94
C GLN A 125 10.31 -1.96 7.94
N SER A 126 10.57 -2.53 6.76
CA SER A 126 11.43 -3.71 6.59
C SER A 126 12.79 -3.38 5.99
N LEU A 127 13.11 -2.08 5.88
CA LEU A 127 14.38 -1.60 5.38
C LEU A 127 15.46 -1.78 6.46
N CYS A 128 16.46 -2.59 6.17
CA CYS A 128 17.66 -2.71 6.98
C CYS A 128 18.81 -1.98 6.28
N GLU A 129 19.39 -0.97 6.94
CA GLU A 129 20.49 -0.15 6.41
C GLU A 129 21.84 -0.42 7.12
N MET A 130 21.84 -1.19 8.22
CA MET A 130 23.01 -1.28 9.11
C MET A 130 24.21 -2.03 8.51
N ASP A 131 23.99 -3.15 7.83
CA ASP A 131 25.08 -4.00 7.30
C ASP A 131 25.00 -4.25 5.79
N ARG A 132 23.78 -4.36 5.26
CA ARG A 132 23.46 -4.51 3.84
C ARG A 132 22.11 -3.87 3.59
N MET A 133 21.98 -3.07 2.53
CA MET A 133 20.69 -2.53 2.12
C MET A 133 19.79 -3.68 1.66
N THR A 134 18.91 -4.12 2.55
CA THR A 134 17.95 -5.21 2.30
C THR A 134 16.55 -4.76 2.69
N CYS A 135 15.54 -5.30 2.01
CA CYS A 135 14.14 -5.07 2.30
C CYS A 135 13.40 -6.39 2.18
N GLN A 136 12.65 -6.76 3.21
CA GLN A 136 11.84 -7.99 3.18
C GLN A 136 10.62 -7.85 2.26
N ASP A 137 10.21 -6.60 1.99
CA ASP A 137 9.04 -6.28 1.18
C ASP A 137 9.39 -5.95 -0.28
N MET A 138 10.38 -6.62 -0.84
CA MET A 138 10.71 -6.51 -2.27
C MET A 138 9.54 -6.99 -3.13
N TRP A 139 9.12 -6.17 -4.10
CA TRP A 139 8.08 -6.48 -5.06
C TRP A 139 8.60 -7.45 -6.12
N MET A 140 8.09 -8.68 -6.06
CA MET A 140 8.38 -9.72 -7.04
C MET A 140 7.51 -9.52 -8.28
N LEU A 141 7.94 -8.65 -9.19
CA LEU A 141 7.21 -8.29 -10.40
C LEU A 141 7.91 -8.78 -11.66
N ASN A 142 7.12 -9.19 -12.66
CA ASN A 142 7.61 -9.32 -14.02
C ASN A 142 7.68 -7.94 -14.69
N LEU A 143 8.32 -7.89 -15.86
CA LEU A 143 8.51 -6.64 -16.61
C LEU A 143 7.20 -6.00 -17.07
N ASP A 144 6.16 -6.79 -17.37
CA ASP A 144 4.87 -6.29 -17.85
C ASP A 144 4.11 -5.55 -16.75
N ASP A 145 4.07 -6.12 -15.54
CA ASP A 145 3.40 -5.53 -14.39
C ASP A 145 4.17 -4.27 -13.92
N TRP A 146 5.51 -4.30 -13.98
CA TRP A 146 6.35 -3.12 -13.78
C TRP A 146 6.07 -2.02 -14.79
N THR A 147 5.92 -2.36 -16.08
CA THR A 147 5.64 -1.39 -17.14
C THR A 147 4.31 -0.69 -16.93
N LYS A 148 3.25 -1.44 -16.61
CA LYS A 148 1.93 -0.87 -16.29
C LYS A 148 1.99 0.06 -15.08
N PHE A 149 2.70 -0.34 -14.04
CA PHE A 149 2.92 0.48 -12.85
C PHE A 149 3.59 1.82 -13.20
N ASN A 150 4.70 1.77 -13.92
CA ASN A 150 5.46 2.97 -14.27
C ASN A 150 4.69 3.90 -15.22
N ALA A 151 3.95 3.34 -16.17
CA ALA A 151 3.12 4.11 -17.10
C ALA A 151 1.95 4.83 -16.41
N THR A 152 1.38 4.21 -15.37
CA THR A 152 0.17 4.71 -14.71
C THR A 152 0.49 5.61 -13.53
N CYS A 153 1.36 5.16 -12.62
CA CYS A 153 1.67 5.82 -11.36
C CYS A 153 2.87 6.78 -11.52
N THR A 154 2.68 7.86 -12.28
CA THR A 154 3.75 8.83 -12.57
C THR A 154 3.92 9.91 -11.49
N ASN A 155 2.99 10.00 -10.53
CA ASN A 155 3.00 10.99 -9.46
C ASN A 155 3.92 10.65 -8.27
N ILE A 156 4.63 9.52 -8.33
CA ILE A 156 5.54 9.05 -7.27
C ILE A 156 6.56 10.15 -6.93
N ARG A 157 6.70 10.43 -5.63
CA ARG A 157 7.60 11.44 -5.07
C ARG A 157 8.84 10.85 -4.40
N GLU A 158 8.70 9.62 -3.90
CA GLU A 158 9.78 8.87 -3.26
C GLU A 158 9.76 7.43 -3.77
N PHE A 159 10.93 6.94 -4.16
CA PHE A 159 11.15 5.55 -4.57
C PHE A 159 12.48 5.07 -4.00
N ASN A 160 12.62 3.76 -3.79
CA ASN A 160 13.90 3.15 -3.41
C ASN A 160 14.06 1.84 -4.20
N TRP A 161 15.17 1.70 -4.92
CA TRP A 161 15.43 0.52 -5.74
C TRP A 161 15.51 -0.81 -4.98
N VAL A 162 15.69 -0.78 -3.65
CA VAL A 162 15.67 -1.97 -2.80
C VAL A 162 14.36 -2.77 -2.89
N VAL A 163 13.26 -2.12 -3.30
CA VAL A 163 11.93 -2.76 -3.34
C VAL A 163 11.57 -3.33 -4.71
N ALA A 164 12.37 -3.11 -5.75
CA ALA A 164 12.05 -3.54 -7.11
C ALA A 164 13.15 -4.43 -7.69
N PRO A 165 12.85 -5.25 -8.71
CA PRO A 165 13.88 -6.02 -9.39
C PRO A 165 14.96 -5.11 -9.98
N PHE A 166 16.21 -5.36 -9.60
CA PHE A 166 17.36 -4.53 -9.96
C PHE A 166 18.05 -5.06 -11.22
N ALA A 167 17.51 -4.72 -12.40
CA ALA A 167 18.05 -5.16 -13.69
C ALA A 167 17.77 -4.15 -14.83
N ASP A 168 18.61 -4.17 -15.87
CA ASP A 168 18.57 -3.26 -17.03
C ASP A 168 17.17 -3.02 -17.63
N PRO A 169 16.35 -4.07 -17.88
CA PRO A 169 15.00 -3.85 -18.42
C PRO A 169 14.11 -3.00 -17.50
N PHE A 170 14.26 -3.13 -16.18
CA PHE A 170 13.48 -2.39 -15.20
C PHE A 170 13.91 -0.93 -15.11
N PHE A 171 15.23 -0.65 -15.18
CA PHE A 171 15.75 0.72 -15.25
C PHE A 171 15.26 1.45 -16.49
N LYS A 172 15.28 0.77 -17.65
CA LYS A 172 14.82 1.34 -18.92
C LYS A 172 13.36 1.79 -18.82
N VAL A 173 12.47 0.90 -18.39
CA VAL A 173 11.04 1.22 -18.19
C VAL A 173 10.83 2.34 -17.18
N PHE A 174 11.59 2.33 -16.07
CA PHE A 174 11.48 3.39 -15.06
C PHE A 174 11.86 4.77 -15.62
N GLY A 175 12.90 4.83 -16.46
CA GLY A 175 13.36 6.06 -17.11
C GLY A 175 12.48 6.54 -18.27
N GLU A 176 11.87 5.61 -19.02
CA GLU A 176 10.93 5.94 -20.11
C GLU A 176 9.66 6.62 -19.59
N HIS A 177 9.18 6.21 -18.43
CA HIS A 177 8.02 6.82 -17.79
C HIS A 177 8.45 7.79 -16.69
N VAL A 178 8.73 9.04 -17.03
CA VAL A 178 9.25 10.05 -16.10
C VAL A 178 8.29 10.29 -14.92
N LYS A 179 8.85 10.39 -13.70
CA LYS A 179 8.14 10.80 -12.47
C LYS A 179 8.50 12.26 -12.18
N PRO A 180 7.74 13.25 -12.68
CA PRO A 180 8.16 14.66 -12.63
C PRO A 180 8.26 15.23 -11.21
N LYS A 181 7.65 14.58 -10.22
CA LYS A 181 7.65 14.99 -8.81
C LYS A 181 8.61 14.17 -7.95
N LEU A 182 9.40 13.27 -8.55
CA LEU A 182 10.35 12.44 -7.83
C LEU A 182 11.44 13.31 -7.21
N SER A 183 11.54 13.24 -5.88
CA SER A 183 12.47 14.06 -5.09
C SER A 183 13.44 13.22 -4.27
N LYS A 184 13.15 11.93 -4.08
CA LYS A 184 14.00 10.96 -3.38
C LYS A 184 14.03 9.64 -4.17
N LEU A 185 15.24 9.12 -4.41
CA LEU A 185 15.52 7.89 -5.15
C LEU A 185 16.55 7.04 -4.38
#